data_AF-A0ABC8CUG0-F1
#
_entry.id   AF-A0ABC8CUG0-F1
#
_cell.length_a   1.000
_cell.length_b   1.000
_cell.length_c   1.000
_cell.angle_alpha   90.00
_cell.angle_beta   90.00
_cell.angle_gamma   90.00
#
_symmetry.space_group_name_H-M   'P 1'
#
loop_
_entity.id
_entity.type
_entity.pdbx_description
1 polymer ?
#
loop_
_entity_poly.entity_id
_entity_poly.type
_entity_poly.pdbx_seq_one_letter_code
_entity_poly.pdbx_strand_id
1 'polypeptide(L)'
;MYRKRLKLKTVCVFILVLFINILLISCKGGNSNKGIVVENWDNFYEGNNIHFYYSDGKSPNPQQLKSKYSLDKLTSKGKDDIDKALKITSWLNNKLKFSKNSIKTEEDSLTILEKYKEGETVSDKEFNEIFTEAISSVGIYSRIGEFRVKDAQHSKKDDFFMVSEIWSDKYKKWIMIDVVNSCYMKKAGVPLSAIEVLNNGISNLEINGVKDKNKYIKKMERYFYSYTIGIDNNIHDGVKSNSYITYISKGQVPELKTIKGYIKPTIFVNNDSLFTISPKTQYKDVQNDKKPTLIISKKNTEGKEEETPSFYVASFKDSVMVKEFYISVNGADFGKVNNIFELKLKEGQNSIKLSENGKDVVRQVIVNYKK
;
A
#
# COMPACT_ATOMS: atom_id res chain seq x y z
N MET A 1 -73.39 -8.15 -20.86
CA MET A 1 -73.26 -8.07 -19.38
C MET A 1 -72.13 -8.99 -18.93
N TYR A 2 -70.89 -8.51 -18.77
CA TYR A 2 -69.86 -9.13 -17.92
C TYR A 2 -68.72 -8.13 -17.70
N ARG A 3 -68.89 -7.23 -16.72
CA ARG A 3 -67.80 -6.37 -16.23
C ARG A 3 -66.81 -7.25 -15.50
N LYS A 4 -65.62 -7.48 -16.07
CA LYS A 4 -64.47 -8.04 -15.33
C LYS A 4 -64.11 -7.04 -14.23
N ARG A 5 -64.64 -7.27 -13.02
CA ARG A 5 -64.14 -6.66 -11.79
C ARG A 5 -62.71 -7.15 -11.59
N LEU A 6 -61.73 -6.41 -12.07
CA LEU A 6 -60.37 -6.53 -11.56
C LEU A 6 -60.48 -6.35 -10.05
N LYS A 7 -60.19 -7.40 -9.28
CA LYS A 7 -60.29 -7.38 -7.83
C LYS A 7 -59.38 -6.24 -7.35
N LEU A 8 -60.00 -5.20 -6.80
CA LEU A 8 -59.31 -3.99 -6.29
C LEU A 8 -58.15 -4.37 -5.35
N LYS A 9 -58.29 -5.49 -4.62
CA LYS A 9 -57.23 -6.09 -3.79
C LYS A 9 -55.96 -6.48 -4.57
N THR A 10 -56.07 -7.00 -5.78
CA THR A 10 -54.92 -7.43 -6.60
C THR A 10 -54.16 -6.24 -7.19
N VAL A 11 -54.88 -5.17 -7.55
CA VAL A 11 -54.27 -3.91 -8.02
C VAL A 11 -53.57 -3.18 -6.87
N CYS A 12 -54.19 -3.13 -5.68
CA CYS A 12 -53.56 -2.56 -4.49
C CYS A 12 -52.28 -3.31 -4.07
N VAL A 13 -52.27 -4.65 -4.16
CA VAL A 13 -51.07 -5.45 -3.85
C VAL A 13 -49.94 -5.19 -4.85
N PHE A 14 -50.25 -5.07 -6.15
CA PHE A 14 -49.23 -4.75 -7.15
C PHE A 14 -48.65 -3.33 -6.98
N ILE A 15 -49.48 -2.34 -6.65
CA ILE A 15 -49.01 -0.97 -6.37
C ILE A 15 -48.17 -0.93 -5.09
N LEU A 16 -48.55 -1.69 -4.06
CA LEU A 16 -47.78 -1.78 -2.81
C LEU A 16 -46.40 -2.44 -3.04
N VAL A 17 -46.32 -3.49 -3.86
CA VAL A 17 -45.06 -4.18 -4.21
C VAL A 17 -44.16 -3.30 -5.09
N LEU A 18 -44.73 -2.50 -6.00
CA LEU A 18 -43.98 -1.50 -6.76
C LEU A 18 -43.46 -0.36 -5.87
N PHE A 19 -44.24 0.12 -4.91
CA PHE A 19 -43.80 1.12 -3.93
C PHE A 19 -42.74 0.59 -2.97
N ILE A 20 -42.83 -0.67 -2.53
CA ILE A 20 -41.81 -1.33 -1.69
C ILE A 20 -40.49 -1.47 -2.46
N ASN A 21 -40.52 -1.79 -3.76
CA ASN A 21 -39.29 -1.84 -4.58
C ASN A 21 -38.69 -0.44 -4.83
N ILE A 22 -39.51 0.60 -4.98
CA ILE A 22 -39.03 1.98 -5.13
C ILE A 22 -38.47 2.53 -3.80
N LEU A 23 -39.05 2.17 -2.66
CA LEU A 23 -38.53 2.50 -1.32
C LEU A 23 -37.27 1.70 -0.93
N LEU A 24 -37.10 0.48 -1.45
CA LEU A 24 -35.86 -0.30 -1.25
C LEU A 24 -34.70 0.16 -2.14
N ILE A 25 -34.96 0.85 -3.25
CA ILE A 25 -33.91 1.46 -4.10
C ILE A 25 -33.50 2.85 -3.58
N SER A 26 -34.38 3.56 -2.87
CA SER A 26 -34.11 4.91 -2.34
C SER A 26 -33.64 4.97 -0.88
N CYS A 27 -33.45 3.82 -0.22
CA CYS A 27 -32.85 3.73 1.11
C CYS A 27 -31.56 2.90 1.09
N LYS A 28 -30.64 3.21 0.18
CA LYS A 28 -29.22 3.08 0.55
C LYS A 28 -28.96 4.18 1.56
N GLY A 29 -29.15 3.86 2.84
CA GLY A 29 -28.73 4.72 3.95
C GLY A 29 -27.32 5.19 3.64
N GLY A 30 -27.21 6.48 3.29
CA GLY A 30 -25.93 7.11 3.07
C GLY A 30 -25.20 6.99 4.39
N ASN A 31 -24.23 6.08 4.44
CA ASN A 31 -23.41 5.90 5.63
C ASN A 31 -22.84 7.29 5.95
N SER A 32 -23.24 7.82 7.10
CA SER A 32 -22.97 9.17 7.58
C SER A 32 -21.51 9.32 8.06
N ASN A 33 -20.60 8.66 7.37
CA ASN A 33 -19.22 8.54 7.82
C ASN A 33 -18.40 9.70 7.25
N LYS A 34 -17.91 10.53 8.18
CA LYS A 34 -17.01 11.64 7.92
C LYS A 34 -15.71 11.11 7.32
N GLY A 35 -15.14 11.79 6.34
CA GLY A 35 -13.89 11.35 5.72
C GLY A 35 -13.75 11.79 4.27
N ILE A 36 -12.83 11.13 3.57
CA ILE A 36 -12.57 11.36 2.15
C ILE A 36 -12.84 10.05 1.38
N VAL A 37 -13.64 10.13 0.33
CA VAL A 37 -13.98 8.99 -0.52
C VAL A 37 -13.57 9.31 -1.95
N VAL A 38 -12.81 8.43 -2.59
CA VAL A 38 -12.50 8.56 -4.01
C VAL A 38 -13.68 8.03 -4.80
N GLU A 39 -14.32 8.87 -5.61
CA GLU A 39 -15.46 8.50 -6.46
C GLU A 39 -15.00 8.11 -7.88
N ASN A 40 -13.92 8.73 -8.36
CA ASN A 40 -13.30 8.38 -9.64
C ASN A 40 -11.77 8.58 -9.59
N TRP A 41 -11.03 7.67 -10.23
CA TRP A 41 -9.56 7.71 -10.31
C TRP A 41 -9.06 7.37 -11.72
N ASP A 42 -9.18 8.33 -12.64
CA ASP A 42 -8.46 8.28 -13.93
C ASP A 42 -7.06 8.89 -13.74
N ASN A 43 -6.26 8.21 -12.93
CA ASN A 43 -4.90 8.60 -12.58
C ASN A 43 -4.04 7.37 -12.17
N PHE A 44 -4.34 6.21 -12.75
CA PHE A 44 -3.44 5.06 -12.60
C PHE A 44 -2.21 5.27 -13.47
N TYR A 45 -1.04 4.99 -12.90
CA TYR A 45 0.19 4.93 -13.65
C TYR A 45 0.24 3.63 -14.46
N GLU A 46 0.58 3.74 -15.74
CA GLU A 46 0.52 2.66 -16.73
C GLU A 46 1.90 2.34 -17.34
N GLY A 47 2.92 3.12 -16.97
CA GLY A 47 4.29 2.92 -17.44
C GLY A 47 5.07 1.90 -16.60
N ASN A 48 6.35 1.78 -16.92
CA ASN A 48 7.30 0.92 -16.22
C ASN A 48 8.62 1.65 -15.88
N ASN A 49 8.62 2.98 -15.97
CA ASN A 49 9.79 3.83 -15.83
C ASN A 49 9.85 4.42 -14.41
N ILE A 50 10.11 3.56 -13.42
CA ILE A 50 10.32 3.97 -12.03
C ILE A 50 11.67 3.45 -11.55
N HIS A 51 12.50 4.36 -11.04
CA HIS A 51 13.76 4.00 -10.40
C HIS A 51 13.53 3.57 -8.95
N PHE A 52 13.61 2.27 -8.68
CA PHE A 52 13.62 1.74 -7.32
C PHE A 52 15.03 1.76 -6.73
N TYR A 53 15.12 2.10 -5.45
CA TYR A 53 16.37 2.07 -4.70
C TYR A 53 16.30 1.00 -3.63
N TYR A 54 17.34 0.17 -3.53
CA TYR A 54 17.44 -0.93 -2.58
C TYR A 54 18.78 -0.87 -1.86
N SER A 55 18.79 -1.24 -0.58
CA SER A 55 20.04 -1.44 0.14
C SER A 55 20.72 -2.71 -0.38
N ASP A 56 22.00 -2.62 -0.69
CA ASP A 56 22.83 -3.78 -0.98
C ASP A 56 23.41 -4.42 0.30
N GLY A 57 23.02 -3.87 1.46
CA GLY A 57 23.42 -4.31 2.79
C GLY A 57 24.87 -4.01 3.14
N LYS A 58 25.66 -3.31 2.31
CA LYS A 58 27.08 -3.06 2.57
C LYS A 58 27.35 -1.83 3.42
N SER A 59 26.34 -1.02 3.69
CA SER A 59 26.43 0.16 4.56
C SER A 59 26.85 -0.23 5.99
N PRO A 60 27.47 0.69 6.76
CA PRO A 60 28.03 0.38 8.09
C PRO A 60 27.03 -0.28 9.05
N ASN A 61 25.79 0.22 9.14
CA ASN A 61 24.78 -0.30 10.08
C ASN A 61 24.42 -1.78 9.83
N PRO A 62 23.99 -2.19 8.61
CA PRO A 62 23.79 -3.60 8.31
C PRO A 62 25.04 -4.47 8.54
N GLN A 63 26.24 -3.98 8.21
CA GLN A 63 27.49 -4.75 8.41
C GLN A 63 27.84 -4.93 9.90
N GLN A 64 27.58 -3.93 10.74
CA GLN A 64 27.69 -4.05 12.19
C GLN A 64 26.68 -5.05 12.75
N LEU A 65 25.43 -4.99 12.28
CA LEU A 65 24.38 -5.92 12.66
C LEU A 65 24.77 -7.37 12.33
N LYS A 66 25.27 -7.61 11.10
CA LYS A 66 25.78 -8.93 10.68
C LYS A 66 26.85 -9.44 11.63
N SER A 67 27.86 -8.61 11.90
CA SER A 67 29.04 -9.00 12.67
C SER A 67 28.67 -9.27 14.14
N LYS A 68 27.92 -8.36 14.76
CA LYS A 68 27.52 -8.44 16.17
C LYS A 68 26.67 -9.66 16.48
N TYR A 69 25.75 -10.01 15.58
CA TYR A 69 24.84 -11.15 15.78
C TYR A 69 25.21 -12.40 14.98
N SER A 70 26.38 -12.42 14.33
CA SER A 70 26.88 -13.55 13.53
C SER A 70 25.85 -14.06 12.50
N LEU A 71 25.20 -13.12 11.80
CA LEU A 71 24.09 -13.44 10.90
C LEU A 71 24.54 -14.23 9.66
N ASP A 72 25.79 -14.06 9.24
CA ASP A 72 26.43 -14.88 8.20
C ASP A 72 26.54 -16.35 8.62
N LYS A 73 26.95 -16.63 9.87
CA LYS A 73 27.02 -17.99 10.43
C LYS A 73 25.63 -18.59 10.63
N LEU A 74 24.65 -17.77 11.01
CA LEU A 74 23.25 -18.20 11.13
C LEU A 74 22.70 -18.66 9.76
N THR A 75 23.00 -17.90 8.71
CA THR A 75 22.47 -18.12 7.36
C THR A 75 23.31 -19.07 6.49
N SER A 76 24.57 -19.32 6.82
CA SER A 76 25.43 -20.29 6.10
C SER A 76 24.87 -21.71 6.10
N LYS A 77 24.07 -22.05 7.12
CA LYS A 77 23.35 -23.33 7.20
C LYS A 77 22.13 -23.39 6.27
N GLY A 78 21.74 -22.28 5.65
CA GLY A 78 20.53 -22.12 4.86
C GLY A 78 20.67 -22.68 3.44
N LYS A 79 19.68 -23.45 2.98
CA LYS A 79 19.72 -24.12 1.65
C LYS A 79 19.48 -23.17 0.48
N ASP A 80 18.60 -22.19 0.66
CA ASP A 80 18.29 -21.15 -0.32
C ASP A 80 17.87 -19.85 0.39
N ASP A 81 17.55 -18.81 -0.39
CA ASP A 81 17.23 -17.48 0.13
C ASP A 81 16.03 -17.49 1.10
N ILE A 82 15.06 -18.37 0.86
CA ILE A 82 13.86 -18.52 1.72
C ILE A 82 14.26 -19.16 3.05
N ASP A 83 15.04 -20.23 3.04
CA ASP A 83 15.52 -20.87 4.27
C ASP A 83 16.40 -19.92 5.10
N LYS A 84 17.24 -19.10 4.44
CA LYS A 84 18.02 -18.05 5.10
C LYS A 84 17.12 -17.00 5.74
N ALA A 85 16.10 -16.53 5.02
CA ALA A 85 15.11 -15.61 5.56
C ALA A 85 14.38 -16.18 6.78
N LEU A 86 13.91 -17.43 6.72
CA LEU A 86 13.22 -18.08 7.84
C LEU A 86 14.12 -18.28 9.07
N LYS A 87 15.44 -18.46 8.88
CA LYS A 87 16.40 -18.49 9.98
C LYS A 87 16.55 -17.13 10.65
N ILE A 88 16.59 -16.06 9.86
CA ILE A 88 16.61 -14.69 10.40
C ILE A 88 15.28 -14.35 11.08
N THR A 89 14.12 -14.71 10.51
CA THR A 89 12.84 -14.50 11.20
C THR A 89 12.79 -15.28 12.51
N SER A 90 13.26 -16.53 12.55
CA SER A 90 13.30 -17.32 13.78
C SER A 90 14.25 -16.73 14.82
N TRP A 91 15.44 -16.27 14.41
CA TRP A 91 16.37 -15.58 15.29
C TRP A 91 15.75 -14.30 15.87
N LEU A 92 15.10 -13.49 15.04
CA LEU A 92 14.46 -12.25 15.46
C LEU A 92 13.29 -12.51 16.42
N ASN A 93 12.43 -13.50 16.13
CA ASN A 93 11.31 -13.88 16.99
C ASN A 93 11.75 -14.46 18.35
N ASN A 94 12.95 -15.03 18.44
CA ASN A 94 13.51 -15.46 19.72
C ASN A 94 14.05 -14.26 20.53
N LYS A 95 14.55 -13.23 19.85
CA LYS A 95 15.08 -12.02 20.51
C LYS A 95 13.99 -11.05 20.96
N LEU A 96 13.04 -10.77 20.09
CA LEU A 96 12.02 -9.75 20.29
C LEU A 96 10.63 -10.34 20.07
N LYS A 97 9.63 -9.76 20.73
CA LYS A 97 8.23 -10.09 20.52
C LYS A 97 7.57 -9.01 19.68
N PHE A 98 6.71 -9.43 18.78
CA PHE A 98 5.82 -8.51 18.10
C PHE A 98 4.66 -8.09 19.02
N SER A 99 4.38 -6.78 19.09
CA SER A 99 3.15 -6.26 19.67
C SER A 99 2.60 -5.11 18.84
N LYS A 100 1.32 -5.21 18.48
CA LYS A 100 0.60 -4.13 17.77
C LYS A 100 0.47 -2.84 18.58
N ASN A 101 0.54 -2.96 19.91
CA ASN A 101 0.37 -1.83 20.83
C ASN A 101 1.71 -1.20 21.23
N SER A 102 2.84 -1.73 20.74
CA SER A 102 4.14 -1.12 20.99
C SER A 102 4.20 0.27 20.36
N ILE A 103 4.70 1.22 21.14
CA ILE A 103 5.01 2.57 20.65
C ILE A 103 6.24 2.45 19.76
N LYS A 104 6.14 2.96 18.54
CA LYS A 104 7.27 3.07 17.62
C LYS A 104 8.31 4.04 18.19
N THR A 105 9.58 3.64 18.14
CA THR A 105 10.72 4.51 18.36
C THR A 105 11.20 5.13 17.03
N GLU A 106 11.97 6.21 17.10
CA GLU A 106 12.70 6.76 15.93
C GLU A 106 14.14 6.21 15.88
N GLU A 107 14.38 5.07 16.52
CA GLU A 107 15.70 4.46 16.66
C GLU A 107 16.00 3.50 15.49
N ASP A 108 17.28 3.33 15.16
CA ASP A 108 17.71 2.34 14.16
C ASP A 108 17.67 0.90 14.70
N SER A 109 17.70 -0.07 13.78
CA SER A 109 17.60 -1.49 14.11
C SER A 109 18.66 -1.98 15.10
N LEU A 110 19.88 -1.45 15.02
CA LEU A 110 20.97 -1.83 15.91
C LEU A 110 20.69 -1.32 17.33
N THR A 111 20.29 -0.06 17.44
CA THR A 111 19.94 0.60 18.71
C THR A 111 18.77 -0.11 19.38
N ILE A 112 17.72 -0.46 18.63
CA ILE A 112 16.59 -1.24 19.15
C ILE A 112 17.07 -2.59 19.68
N LEU A 113 17.86 -3.34 18.92
CA LEU A 113 18.35 -4.66 19.34
C LEU A 113 19.37 -4.62 20.49
N GLU A 114 19.97 -3.47 20.76
CA GLU A 114 20.89 -3.25 21.87
C GLU A 114 20.18 -2.84 23.16
N LYS A 115 19.19 -1.96 23.05
CA LYS A 115 18.43 -1.46 24.20
C LYS A 115 17.42 -2.47 24.70
N TYR A 116 16.76 -3.17 23.77
CA TYR A 116 15.63 -4.02 24.12
C TYR A 116 16.12 -5.36 24.66
N LYS A 117 15.64 -5.73 25.84
CA LYS A 117 15.92 -7.03 26.43
C LYS A 117 15.22 -8.13 25.65
N GLU A 118 15.75 -9.35 25.78
CA GLU A 118 15.14 -10.51 25.17
C GLU A 118 13.67 -10.67 25.61
N GLY A 119 12.77 -10.76 24.63
CA GLY A 119 11.34 -10.88 24.86
C GLY A 119 10.58 -9.55 25.01
N GLU A 120 11.25 -8.40 24.92
CA GLU A 120 10.58 -7.10 24.83
C GLU A 120 9.84 -6.92 23.49
N THR A 121 8.86 -6.02 23.50
CA THR A 121 7.92 -5.90 22.40
C THR A 121 8.20 -4.73 21.47
N VAL A 122 8.25 -4.98 20.16
CA VAL A 122 8.40 -3.95 19.13
C VAL A 122 7.21 -3.91 18.18
N SER A 123 7.06 -2.79 17.47
CA SER A 123 5.97 -2.58 16.51
C SER A 123 6.17 -3.39 15.22
N ASP A 124 5.10 -3.52 14.41
CA ASP A 124 5.14 -4.22 13.11
C ASP A 124 6.23 -3.64 12.18
N LYS A 125 6.35 -2.31 12.18
CA LYS A 125 7.29 -1.59 11.33
C LYS A 125 8.73 -1.88 11.73
N GLU A 126 9.06 -1.70 13.01
CA GLU A 126 10.41 -1.97 13.55
C GLU A 126 10.81 -3.43 13.32
N PHE A 127 9.86 -4.37 13.48
CA PHE A 127 10.13 -5.79 13.25
C PHE A 127 10.50 -6.09 11.78
N ASN A 128 9.80 -5.50 10.82
CA ASN A 128 10.11 -5.65 9.39
C ASN A 128 11.38 -4.86 8.99
N GLU A 129 11.66 -3.72 9.62
CA GLU A 129 12.90 -2.93 9.42
C GLU A 129 14.14 -3.71 9.87
N ILE A 130 14.12 -4.26 11.09
CA ILE A 130 15.20 -5.09 11.62
C ILE A 130 15.43 -6.32 10.74
N PHE A 131 14.36 -6.99 10.31
CA PHE A 131 14.47 -8.13 9.40
C PHE A 131 15.12 -7.74 8.06
N THR A 132 14.66 -6.65 7.45
CA THR A 132 15.12 -6.16 6.14
C THR A 132 16.60 -5.78 6.19
N GLU A 133 17.06 -5.13 7.27
CA GLU A 133 18.49 -4.86 7.46
C GLU A 133 19.31 -6.14 7.68
N ALA A 134 18.82 -7.04 8.53
CA ALA A 134 19.49 -8.31 8.83
C ALA A 134 19.67 -9.17 7.57
N ILE A 135 18.62 -9.35 6.77
CA ILE A 135 18.67 -10.18 5.57
C ILE A 135 19.49 -9.52 4.45
N SER A 136 19.44 -8.19 4.33
CA SER A 136 20.28 -7.46 3.37
C SER A 136 21.75 -7.54 3.73
N SER A 137 22.10 -7.52 5.02
CA SER A 137 23.49 -7.59 5.48
C SER A 137 24.23 -8.86 5.03
N VAL A 138 23.49 -9.95 4.81
CA VAL A 138 23.99 -11.25 4.32
C VAL A 138 23.87 -11.41 2.79
N GLY A 139 23.58 -10.31 2.08
CA GLY A 139 23.62 -10.23 0.62
C GLY A 139 22.31 -10.58 -0.09
N ILE A 140 21.18 -10.61 0.63
CA ILE A 140 19.86 -10.87 0.04
C ILE A 140 19.06 -9.56 0.01
N TYR A 141 18.81 -9.04 -1.19
CA TYR A 141 17.96 -7.86 -1.35
C TYR A 141 16.59 -8.08 -0.72
N SER A 142 16.12 -7.09 0.01
CA SER A 142 14.80 -7.11 0.62
C SER A 142 14.11 -5.74 0.52
N ARG A 143 12.80 -5.75 0.70
CA ARG A 143 11.96 -4.55 0.74
C ARG A 143 10.80 -4.76 1.69
N ILE A 144 10.27 -3.68 2.23
CA ILE A 144 9.10 -3.70 3.12
C ILE A 144 7.85 -3.41 2.31
N GLY A 145 6.82 -4.21 2.56
CA GLY A 145 5.51 -4.11 1.98
C GLY A 145 4.42 -3.87 3.02
N GLU A 146 3.36 -3.17 2.61
CA GLU A 146 2.20 -2.89 3.45
C GLU A 146 0.93 -3.32 2.72
N PHE A 147 0.21 -4.26 3.32
CA PHE A 147 -1.15 -4.60 2.96
C PHE A 147 -2.12 -3.70 3.71
N ARG A 148 -3.15 -3.18 3.04
CA ARG A 148 -4.20 -2.38 3.68
C ARG A 148 -5.55 -3.06 3.63
N VAL A 149 -6.36 -2.86 4.65
CA VAL A 149 -7.78 -3.26 4.62
C VAL A 149 -8.57 -2.33 3.70
N LYS A 150 -9.71 -2.81 3.20
CA LYS A 150 -10.70 -1.96 2.54
C LYS A 150 -11.45 -1.11 3.57
N ASP A 151 -11.80 0.12 3.21
CA ASP A 151 -12.41 1.13 4.07
C ASP A 151 -11.57 1.43 5.33
N ALA A 152 -10.26 1.62 5.12
CA ALA A 152 -9.28 1.73 6.18
C ALA A 152 -9.52 2.91 7.12
N GLN A 153 -10.15 4.00 6.66
CA GLN A 153 -10.49 5.16 7.50
C GLN A 153 -11.62 4.91 8.50
N HIS A 154 -12.46 3.90 8.29
CA HIS A 154 -13.55 3.51 9.18
C HIS A 154 -13.35 2.13 9.80
N SER A 155 -12.14 1.57 9.67
CA SER A 155 -11.80 0.28 10.26
C SER A 155 -11.98 0.31 11.78
N LYS A 156 -12.68 -0.70 12.33
CA LYS A 156 -12.86 -0.85 13.79
C LYS A 156 -11.64 -1.44 14.51
N LYS A 157 -10.65 -1.90 13.75
CA LYS A 157 -9.46 -2.60 14.24
C LYS A 157 -8.26 -2.01 13.52
N ASP A 158 -7.35 -2.86 13.06
CA ASP A 158 -6.21 -2.45 12.24
C ASP A 158 -6.61 -2.01 10.82
N ASP A 159 -5.84 -1.09 10.27
CA ASP A 159 -5.93 -0.58 8.91
C ASP A 159 -4.91 -1.19 7.96
N PHE A 160 -3.80 -1.72 8.48
CA PHE A 160 -2.76 -2.36 7.68
C PHE A 160 -2.10 -3.57 8.35
N PHE A 161 -1.31 -4.30 7.57
CA PHE A 161 -0.37 -5.33 8.01
C PHE A 161 0.90 -5.26 7.17
N MET A 162 2.07 -5.29 7.82
CA MET A 162 3.36 -5.21 7.12
C MET A 162 3.97 -6.59 6.92
N VAL A 163 4.65 -6.74 5.78
CA VAL A 163 5.48 -7.89 5.46
C VAL A 163 6.78 -7.42 4.84
N SER A 164 7.74 -8.33 4.70
CA SER A 164 8.91 -8.11 3.88
C SER A 164 8.88 -9.01 2.66
N GLU A 165 9.48 -8.56 1.57
CA GLU A 165 9.80 -9.41 0.44
C GLU A 165 11.30 -9.55 0.31
N ILE A 166 11.77 -10.74 -0.05
CA ILE A 166 13.16 -11.02 -0.40
C ILE A 166 13.27 -11.30 -1.90
N TRP A 167 14.36 -10.89 -2.53
CA TRP A 167 14.66 -11.31 -3.88
C TRP A 167 15.32 -12.68 -3.86
N SER A 168 14.68 -13.69 -4.46
CA SER A 168 15.30 -15.00 -4.59
C SER A 168 16.00 -15.19 -5.93
N ASP A 169 17.28 -15.54 -5.87
CA ASP A 169 18.07 -15.84 -7.06
C ASP A 169 17.69 -17.16 -7.71
N LYS A 170 17.16 -18.10 -6.92
CA LYS A 170 16.67 -19.39 -7.40
C LYS A 170 15.42 -19.24 -8.26
N TYR A 171 14.48 -18.39 -7.83
CA TYR A 171 13.20 -18.18 -8.52
C TYR A 171 13.18 -16.95 -9.43
N LYS A 172 14.23 -16.12 -9.39
CA LYS A 172 14.34 -14.86 -10.13
C LYS A 172 13.15 -13.93 -9.91
N LYS A 173 12.65 -13.87 -8.67
CA LYS A 173 11.53 -13.02 -8.29
C LYS A 173 11.52 -12.68 -6.81
N TRP A 174 10.70 -11.70 -6.46
CA TRP A 174 10.36 -11.36 -5.08
C TRP A 174 9.49 -12.44 -4.43
N ILE A 175 9.73 -12.71 -3.15
CA ILE A 175 9.00 -13.69 -2.34
C ILE A 175 8.59 -13.04 -1.03
N MET A 176 7.30 -13.11 -0.72
CA MET A 176 6.75 -12.60 0.53
C MET A 176 7.16 -13.47 1.71
N ILE A 177 7.67 -12.82 2.75
CA ILE A 177 7.96 -13.36 4.07
C ILE A 177 7.12 -12.58 5.07
N ASP A 178 6.20 -13.28 5.73
CA ASP A 178 5.54 -12.76 6.92
C ASP A 178 6.48 -12.95 8.11
N VAL A 179 7.21 -11.88 8.44
CA VAL A 179 8.28 -11.87 9.43
C VAL A 179 7.73 -12.21 10.83
N VAL A 180 6.57 -11.64 11.18
CA VAL A 180 5.91 -11.82 12.48
C VAL A 180 5.47 -13.26 12.69
N ASN A 181 4.90 -13.89 11.67
CA ASN A 181 4.40 -15.26 11.78
C ASN A 181 5.43 -16.30 11.31
N SER A 182 6.63 -15.88 10.89
CA SER A 182 7.68 -16.72 10.31
C SER A 182 7.15 -17.67 9.24
N CYS A 183 6.37 -17.14 8.29
CA CYS A 183 5.75 -17.94 7.24
C CYS A 183 5.86 -17.33 5.85
N TYR A 184 5.63 -18.17 4.84
CA TYR A 184 5.56 -17.78 3.43
C TYR A 184 4.50 -18.61 2.70
N MET A 185 4.09 -18.12 1.53
CA MET A 185 3.02 -18.72 0.73
C MET A 185 3.56 -19.33 -0.55
N LYS A 186 2.93 -20.42 -0.99
CA LYS A 186 3.17 -21.07 -2.28
C LYS A 186 1.86 -21.31 -3.04
N LYS A 187 1.97 -21.46 -4.35
CA LYS A 187 0.94 -22.06 -5.20
C LYS A 187 1.59 -23.09 -6.11
N ALA A 188 1.06 -24.32 -6.07
CA ALA A 188 1.61 -25.45 -6.83
C ALA A 188 3.13 -25.62 -6.59
N GLY A 189 3.54 -25.54 -5.32
CA GLY A 189 4.95 -25.65 -4.93
C GLY A 189 5.84 -24.44 -5.22
N VAL A 190 5.37 -23.41 -5.93
CA VAL A 190 6.14 -22.20 -6.25
C VAL A 190 5.88 -21.10 -5.20
N PRO A 191 6.91 -20.54 -4.56
CA PRO A 191 6.75 -19.43 -3.60
C PRO A 191 6.25 -18.17 -4.28
N LEU A 192 5.50 -17.35 -3.56
CA LEU A 192 4.79 -16.18 -4.11
C LEU A 192 5.33 -14.87 -3.55
N SER A 193 5.35 -13.85 -4.39
CA SER A 193 5.44 -12.44 -4.01
C SER A 193 4.17 -11.98 -3.29
N ALA A 194 4.22 -10.82 -2.65
CA ALA A 194 3.09 -10.28 -1.90
C ALA A 194 1.89 -9.95 -2.81
N ILE A 195 2.15 -9.45 -4.03
CA ILE A 195 1.09 -9.22 -5.01
C ILE A 195 0.51 -10.54 -5.52
N GLU A 196 1.34 -11.54 -5.78
CA GLU A 196 0.83 -12.85 -6.16
C GLU A 196 -0.07 -13.43 -5.05
N VAL A 197 0.27 -13.25 -3.77
CA VAL A 197 -0.59 -13.65 -2.64
C VAL A 197 -1.93 -12.92 -2.67
N LEU A 198 -1.91 -11.59 -2.84
CA LEU A 198 -3.11 -10.75 -2.93
C LEU A 198 -4.01 -11.21 -4.09
N ASN A 199 -3.44 -11.34 -5.29
CA ASN A 199 -4.20 -11.66 -6.52
C ASN A 199 -4.76 -13.09 -6.54
N ASN A 200 -4.08 -14.06 -5.91
CA ASN A 200 -4.56 -15.44 -5.86
C ASN A 200 -5.61 -15.68 -4.77
N GLY A 201 -5.70 -14.77 -3.78
CA GLY A 201 -6.50 -14.96 -2.57
C GLY A 201 -5.90 -16.02 -1.66
N ILE A 202 -5.60 -15.63 -0.42
CA ILE A 202 -4.85 -16.47 0.53
C ILE A 202 -5.49 -17.83 0.83
N SER A 203 -6.83 -17.91 0.74
CA SER A 203 -7.61 -19.12 1.00
C SER A 203 -7.25 -20.28 0.06
N ASN A 204 -6.69 -19.98 -1.12
CA ASN A 204 -6.32 -20.97 -2.13
C ASN A 204 -4.83 -21.36 -2.11
N LEU A 205 -4.06 -20.88 -1.13
CA LEU A 205 -2.61 -21.01 -1.10
C LEU A 205 -2.12 -22.10 -0.16
N GLU A 206 -0.95 -22.65 -0.47
CA GLU A 206 -0.13 -23.40 0.48
C GLU A 206 0.53 -22.38 1.43
N ILE A 207 0.50 -22.64 2.74
CA ILE A 207 1.08 -21.74 3.75
C ILE A 207 2.06 -22.56 4.59
N ASN A 208 3.31 -22.13 4.63
CA ASN A 208 4.41 -22.83 5.26
C ASN A 208 4.92 -22.05 6.48
N GLY A 209 5.05 -22.72 7.63
CA GLY A 209 5.57 -22.12 8.87
C GLY A 209 4.50 -21.87 9.95
N VAL A 210 3.22 -21.86 9.59
CA VAL A 210 2.12 -21.69 10.54
C VAL A 210 1.60 -23.04 11.06
N LYS A 211 1.28 -23.11 12.36
CA LYS A 211 0.64 -24.30 12.98
C LYS A 211 -0.83 -24.44 12.60
N ASP A 212 -1.57 -23.32 12.62
CA ASP A 212 -3.00 -23.29 12.30
C ASP A 212 -3.24 -22.40 11.08
N LYS A 213 -3.31 -23.05 9.92
CA LYS A 213 -3.53 -22.41 8.61
C LYS A 213 -4.87 -21.66 8.56
N ASN A 214 -5.93 -22.24 9.11
CA ASN A 214 -7.28 -21.67 9.02
C ASN A 214 -7.39 -20.40 9.85
N LYS A 215 -6.80 -20.39 11.05
CA LYS A 215 -6.71 -19.19 11.89
C LYS A 215 -5.91 -18.09 11.21
N TYR A 216 -4.80 -18.44 10.57
CA TYR A 216 -3.98 -17.49 9.82
C TYR A 216 -4.77 -16.86 8.65
N ILE A 217 -5.38 -17.69 7.79
CA ILE A 217 -6.22 -17.22 6.68
C ILE A 217 -7.29 -16.25 7.15
N LYS A 218 -8.10 -16.64 8.16
CA LYS A 218 -9.17 -15.80 8.71
C LYS A 218 -8.67 -14.45 9.21
N LYS A 219 -7.45 -14.40 9.76
CA LYS A 219 -6.83 -13.16 10.24
C LYS A 219 -6.34 -12.28 9.08
N MET A 220 -5.77 -12.91 8.05
CA MET A 220 -5.03 -12.22 6.99
C MET A 220 -5.89 -11.76 5.82
N GLU A 221 -6.96 -12.49 5.49
CA GLU A 221 -7.79 -12.25 4.30
C GLU A 221 -8.31 -10.80 4.20
N ARG A 222 -8.62 -10.18 5.34
CA ARG A 222 -9.11 -8.78 5.42
C ARG A 222 -8.11 -7.73 4.94
N TYR A 223 -6.81 -8.03 4.91
CA TYR A 223 -5.75 -7.07 4.55
C TYR A 223 -5.46 -7.03 3.04
N PHE A 224 -6.04 -7.93 2.24
CA PHE A 224 -5.70 -8.03 0.81
C PHE A 224 -6.57 -7.13 -0.07
N TYR A 225 -6.67 -5.83 0.27
CA TYR A 225 -7.30 -4.82 -0.58
C TYR A 225 -6.30 -4.12 -1.50
N SER A 226 -5.19 -3.63 -0.94
CA SER A 226 -4.11 -3.01 -1.69
C SER A 226 -2.76 -3.41 -1.10
N TYR A 227 -1.71 -3.29 -1.91
CA TYR A 227 -0.34 -3.56 -1.48
C TYR A 227 0.58 -2.41 -1.86
N THR A 228 1.40 -1.95 -0.92
CA THR A 228 2.27 -0.79 -1.09
C THR A 228 3.72 -1.14 -0.79
N ILE A 229 4.64 -0.64 -1.62
CA ILE A 229 6.09 -0.67 -1.36
C ILE A 229 6.68 0.74 -1.49
N GLY A 230 7.80 0.99 -0.80
CA GLY A 230 8.58 2.21 -1.01
C GLY A 230 9.26 2.20 -2.38
N ILE A 231 9.38 3.37 -3.02
CA ILE A 231 10.28 3.55 -4.16
C ILE A 231 11.73 3.49 -3.66
N ASP A 232 11.98 4.13 -2.52
CA ASP A 232 13.24 4.00 -1.79
C ASP A 232 13.09 2.99 -0.64
N ASN A 233 13.86 1.92 -0.71
CA ASN A 233 13.95 0.86 0.29
C ASN A 233 15.31 0.88 1.00
N ASN A 234 16.10 1.95 0.85
CA ASN A 234 17.26 2.19 1.70
C ASN A 234 16.80 2.72 3.05
N ILE A 235 17.38 2.18 4.13
CA ILE A 235 17.09 2.63 5.50
C ILE A 235 18.12 3.69 5.94
N HIS A 236 19.39 3.55 5.51
CA HIS A 236 20.51 4.36 6.01
C HIS A 236 21.18 5.26 4.96
N ASP A 237 21.04 4.98 3.66
CA ASP A 237 21.86 5.60 2.59
C ASP A 237 21.28 6.91 2.03
N GLY A 238 20.67 7.72 2.90
CA GLY A 238 19.99 8.97 2.54
C GLY A 238 18.70 8.74 1.73
N VAL A 239 17.67 9.52 2.01
CA VAL A 239 16.37 9.39 1.33
C VAL A 239 16.47 9.96 -0.09
N LYS A 240 16.34 9.08 -1.09
CA LYS A 240 16.30 9.40 -2.53
C LYS A 240 14.88 9.63 -3.02
N SER A 241 13.89 9.04 -2.36
CA SER A 241 12.47 9.27 -2.63
C SER A 241 11.65 9.06 -1.37
N ASN A 242 10.69 9.96 -1.13
CA ASN A 242 9.68 9.80 -0.08
C ASN A 242 8.36 9.20 -0.61
N SER A 243 8.34 8.83 -1.89
CA SER A 243 7.15 8.33 -2.58
C SER A 243 7.09 6.81 -2.58
N TYR A 244 5.87 6.31 -2.73
CA TYR A 244 5.54 4.89 -2.71
C TYR A 244 4.87 4.49 -4.03
N ILE A 245 4.73 3.18 -4.23
CA ILE A 245 3.84 2.62 -5.25
C ILE A 245 2.81 1.75 -4.56
N THR A 246 1.54 1.94 -4.89
CA THR A 246 0.43 1.16 -4.35
C THR A 246 -0.30 0.44 -5.49
N TYR A 247 -0.29 -0.89 -5.43
CA TYR A 247 -1.10 -1.74 -6.28
C TYR A 247 -2.54 -1.82 -5.77
N ILE A 248 -3.49 -1.70 -6.69
CA ILE A 248 -4.92 -1.89 -6.45
C ILE A 248 -5.49 -2.78 -7.56
N SER A 249 -6.34 -3.74 -7.20
CA SER A 249 -6.99 -4.62 -8.17
C SER A 249 -7.89 -3.83 -9.14
N LYS A 250 -7.98 -4.29 -10.40
CA LYS A 250 -8.86 -3.66 -11.41
C LYS A 250 -10.31 -3.55 -10.90
N GLY A 251 -10.93 -2.40 -11.16
CA GLY A 251 -12.29 -2.10 -10.72
C GLY A 251 -12.41 -1.58 -9.30
N GLN A 252 -11.31 -1.47 -8.55
CA GLN A 252 -11.26 -0.78 -7.27
C GLN A 252 -10.66 0.62 -7.43
N VAL A 253 -10.90 1.47 -6.42
CA VAL A 253 -10.42 2.87 -6.40
C VAL A 253 -9.50 3.09 -5.20
N PRO A 254 -8.52 4.00 -5.29
CA PRO A 254 -7.68 4.37 -4.16
C PRO A 254 -8.44 4.80 -2.90
N GLU A 255 -7.83 4.56 -1.74
CA GLU A 255 -8.23 5.15 -0.47
C GLU A 255 -7.11 6.06 0.02
N LEU A 256 -7.42 7.33 0.31
CA LEU A 256 -6.41 8.34 0.65
C LEU A 256 -6.24 8.55 2.17
N LYS A 257 -7.06 7.89 2.98
CA LYS A 257 -7.10 8.06 4.43
C LYS A 257 -7.31 6.72 5.13
N THR A 258 -6.73 6.61 6.31
CA THR A 258 -6.81 5.49 7.25
C THR A 258 -7.21 6.02 8.63
N ILE A 259 -7.47 5.14 9.59
CA ILE A 259 -7.67 5.56 10.99
C ILE A 259 -6.44 6.26 11.58
N LYS A 260 -5.24 6.03 11.01
CA LYS A 260 -3.98 6.69 11.41
C LYS A 260 -3.74 8.02 10.69
N GLY A 261 -4.65 8.45 9.81
CA GLY A 261 -4.54 9.69 9.04
C GLY A 261 -4.40 9.45 7.54
N TYR A 262 -3.95 10.49 6.82
CA TYR A 262 -3.78 10.42 5.37
C TYR A 262 -2.58 9.57 4.99
N ILE A 263 -2.69 8.85 3.88
CA ILE A 263 -1.60 8.02 3.38
C ILE A 263 -0.43 8.89 2.88
N LYS A 264 0.76 8.28 2.85
CA LYS A 264 1.96 8.87 2.25
C LYS A 264 1.78 9.08 0.73
N PRO A 265 2.52 10.01 0.10
CA PRO A 265 2.51 10.18 -1.36
C PRO A 265 2.77 8.84 -2.04
N THR A 266 1.84 8.40 -2.87
CA THR A 266 1.94 7.12 -3.57
C THR A 266 1.43 7.25 -5.00
N ILE A 267 2.07 6.50 -5.88
CA ILE A 267 1.68 6.30 -7.27
C ILE A 267 0.82 5.05 -7.32
N PHE A 268 -0.43 5.20 -7.74
CA PHE A 268 -1.34 4.06 -7.84
C PHE A 268 -1.21 3.35 -9.19
N VAL A 269 -1.15 2.03 -9.14
CA VAL A 269 -1.11 1.16 -10.32
C VAL A 269 -2.15 0.05 -10.21
N ASN A 270 -2.59 -0.45 -11.37
CA ASN A 270 -3.53 -1.57 -11.46
C ASN A 270 -2.94 -2.80 -12.18
N ASN A 271 -1.64 -2.73 -12.49
CA ASN A 271 -0.81 -3.82 -12.99
C ASN A 271 0.34 -4.06 -12.01
N ASP A 272 0.85 -5.28 -11.99
CA ASP A 272 1.87 -5.73 -11.05
C ASP A 272 3.30 -5.67 -11.59
N SER A 273 3.50 -5.21 -12.84
CA SER A 273 4.80 -5.27 -13.53
C SER A 273 5.93 -4.62 -12.74
N LEU A 274 5.70 -3.43 -12.18
CA LEU A 274 6.66 -2.69 -11.34
C LEU A 274 7.12 -3.47 -10.11
N PHE A 275 6.28 -4.36 -9.59
CA PHE A 275 6.60 -5.14 -8.40
C PHE A 275 7.44 -6.39 -8.71
N THR A 276 7.61 -6.73 -9.99
CA THR A 276 8.40 -7.89 -10.43
C THR A 276 9.85 -7.53 -10.79
N ILE A 277 10.17 -6.24 -10.89
CA ILE A 277 11.49 -5.73 -11.29
C ILE A 277 12.57 -6.26 -10.35
N SER A 278 13.65 -6.78 -10.93
CA SER A 278 14.80 -7.26 -10.17
C SER A 278 15.56 -6.10 -9.53
N PRO A 279 15.94 -6.20 -8.24
CA PRO A 279 16.81 -5.21 -7.60
C PRO A 279 18.24 -5.22 -8.17
N LYS A 280 18.59 -6.24 -8.97
CA LYS A 280 19.89 -6.38 -9.63
C LYS A 280 19.93 -5.79 -11.03
N THR A 281 18.77 -5.40 -11.58
CA THR A 281 18.72 -4.74 -12.87
C THR A 281 19.16 -3.29 -12.73
N GLN A 282 20.15 -2.88 -13.52
CA GLN A 282 20.53 -1.48 -13.59
C GLN A 282 19.37 -0.67 -14.21
N TYR A 283 18.89 0.33 -13.47
CA TYR A 283 17.88 1.25 -13.97
C TYR A 283 18.42 2.04 -15.17
N LYS A 284 17.58 2.17 -16.20
CA LYS A 284 17.77 3.07 -17.32
C LYS A 284 16.47 3.83 -17.51
N ASP A 285 16.56 5.16 -17.52
CA ASP A 285 15.43 6.00 -17.87
C ASP A 285 15.16 5.84 -19.38
N VAL A 286 14.03 5.21 -19.69
CA VAL A 286 13.61 4.92 -21.07
C VAL A 286 12.67 5.98 -21.64
N GLN A 287 12.28 6.98 -20.84
CA GLN A 287 11.41 8.10 -21.22
C GLN A 287 10.19 7.70 -22.05
N ASN A 288 9.46 6.69 -21.58
CA ASN A 288 8.36 6.07 -22.31
C ASN A 288 6.98 6.32 -21.69
N ASP A 289 6.88 7.18 -20.67
CA ASP A 289 5.61 7.51 -20.06
C ASP A 289 4.74 8.31 -21.05
N LYS A 290 3.60 7.72 -21.43
CA LYS A 290 2.70 8.33 -22.41
C LYS A 290 2.04 9.61 -21.89
N LYS A 291 1.76 9.65 -20.59
CA LYS A 291 1.03 10.72 -19.91
C LYS A 291 1.61 10.94 -18.53
N PRO A 292 1.69 12.19 -18.05
CA PRO A 292 2.00 12.45 -16.65
C PRO A 292 0.92 11.88 -15.72
N THR A 293 1.30 11.66 -14.46
CA THR A 293 0.44 11.13 -13.41
C THR A 293 0.49 12.06 -12.19
N LEU A 294 -0.67 12.31 -11.57
CA LEU A 294 -0.78 13.11 -10.35
C LEU A 294 -0.27 12.32 -9.14
N ILE A 295 0.44 13.02 -8.26
CA ILE A 295 0.75 12.58 -6.90
C ILE A 295 0.06 13.55 -5.94
N ILE A 296 -0.74 13.00 -5.03
CA ILE A 296 -1.47 13.75 -4.02
C ILE A 296 -0.90 13.39 -2.65
N SER A 297 -0.49 14.40 -1.88
CA SER A 297 0.03 14.22 -0.53
C SER A 297 -0.61 15.19 0.44
N LYS A 298 -0.84 14.76 1.69
CA LYS A 298 -1.37 15.68 2.71
C LYS A 298 -0.33 16.77 2.97
N LYS A 299 -0.78 18.04 2.97
CA LYS A 299 0.06 19.16 3.41
C LYS A 299 0.34 19.01 4.90
N ASN A 300 1.63 19.01 5.26
CA ASN A 300 2.05 18.95 6.65
C ASN A 300 1.71 20.29 7.32
N THR A 301 0.81 20.26 8.30
CA THR A 301 0.50 21.41 9.15
C THR A 301 1.03 21.10 10.52
N GLU A 302 2.08 21.81 10.94
CA GLU A 302 2.78 21.62 12.22
C GLU A 302 1.83 21.73 13.42
N GLY A 303 1.17 20.62 13.79
CA GLY A 303 0.30 20.52 14.96
C GLY A 303 -1.02 21.32 14.92
N LYS A 304 -1.33 22.02 13.82
CA LYS A 304 -2.61 22.74 13.66
C LYS A 304 -3.63 21.83 12.97
N GLU A 305 -4.73 21.53 13.68
CA GLU A 305 -5.92 20.97 13.05
C GLU A 305 -6.46 21.99 12.03
N GLU A 306 -6.34 21.68 10.73
CA GLU A 306 -7.02 22.46 9.72
C GLU A 306 -8.52 22.12 9.73
N GLU A 307 -9.39 23.12 9.73
CA GLU A 307 -10.84 22.92 9.59
C GLU A 307 -11.22 22.18 8.28
N THR A 308 -10.36 22.28 7.27
CA THR A 308 -10.50 21.62 5.95
C THR A 308 -9.17 21.02 5.54
N PRO A 309 -9.14 19.79 5.01
CA PRO A 309 -7.87 19.15 4.67
C PRO A 309 -7.23 19.78 3.43
N SER A 310 -6.01 20.28 3.60
CA SER A 310 -5.16 20.77 2.51
C SER A 310 -4.18 19.70 2.01
N PHE A 311 -3.98 19.62 0.69
CA PHE A 311 -3.09 18.68 0.01
C PHE A 311 -2.12 19.40 -0.92
N TYR A 312 -0.94 18.84 -1.11
CA TYR A 312 -0.09 19.15 -2.24
C TYR A 312 -0.44 18.22 -3.40
N VAL A 313 -0.64 18.82 -4.57
CA VAL A 313 -0.85 18.12 -5.83
C VAL A 313 0.35 18.41 -6.71
N ALA A 314 1.06 17.37 -7.08
CA ALA A 314 2.18 17.45 -8.01
C ALA A 314 1.95 16.49 -9.17
N SER A 315 2.80 16.59 -10.19
CA SER A 315 2.74 15.75 -11.39
C SER A 315 4.11 15.13 -11.62
N PHE A 316 4.16 13.86 -12.04
CA PHE A 316 5.39 13.20 -12.43
C PHE A 316 5.24 12.52 -13.79
N LYS A 317 6.37 12.39 -14.49
CA LYS A 317 6.51 11.72 -15.79
C LYS A 317 7.96 11.27 -15.93
N ASP A 318 8.20 10.08 -16.43
CA ASP A 318 9.52 9.49 -16.68
C ASP A 318 10.40 9.44 -15.42
N SER A 319 9.82 8.91 -14.33
CA SER A 319 10.44 8.84 -12.99
C SER A 319 10.86 10.19 -12.37
N VAL A 320 10.50 11.33 -12.96
CA VAL A 320 10.84 12.67 -12.45
C VAL A 320 9.62 13.57 -12.27
N MET A 321 9.72 14.53 -11.35
CA MET A 321 8.67 15.52 -11.14
C MET A 321 8.60 16.48 -12.32
N VAL A 322 7.38 16.72 -12.81
CA VAL A 322 7.10 17.68 -13.87
C VAL A 322 7.13 19.09 -13.29
N LYS A 323 8.03 19.93 -13.81
CA LYS A 323 8.20 21.31 -13.32
C LYS A 323 7.04 22.23 -13.66
N GLU A 324 6.44 22.07 -14.83
CA GLU A 324 5.33 22.92 -15.29
C GLU A 324 4.19 22.05 -15.81
N PHE A 325 2.99 22.25 -15.27
CA PHE A 325 1.77 21.55 -15.68
C PHE A 325 0.55 22.45 -15.43
N TYR A 326 -0.64 22.01 -15.82
CA TYR A 326 -1.87 22.77 -15.63
C TYR A 326 -2.88 21.97 -14.82
N ILE A 327 -3.55 22.66 -13.89
CA ILE A 327 -4.59 22.08 -13.04
C ILE A 327 -5.89 22.87 -13.19
N SER A 328 -7.00 22.15 -13.29
CA SER A 328 -8.36 22.68 -13.13
C SER A 328 -9.00 22.01 -11.92
N VAL A 329 -9.58 22.81 -11.04
CA VAL A 329 -10.30 22.35 -9.84
C VAL A 329 -11.75 22.77 -9.94
N ASN A 330 -12.68 21.82 -9.73
CA ASN A 330 -14.11 22.07 -9.64
C ASN A 330 -14.70 22.86 -10.82
N GLY A 331 -14.19 22.60 -12.03
CA GLY A 331 -14.67 23.21 -13.27
C GLY A 331 -14.11 24.60 -13.57
N ALA A 332 -13.20 25.12 -12.74
CA ALA A 332 -12.47 26.35 -13.07
C ALA A 332 -11.55 26.16 -14.28
N ASP A 333 -11.14 27.26 -14.90
CA ASP A 333 -10.16 27.23 -16.00
C ASP A 333 -8.82 26.64 -15.56
N PHE A 334 -8.07 26.10 -16.51
CA PHE A 334 -6.75 25.55 -16.26
C PHE A 334 -5.76 26.65 -15.85
N GLY A 335 -5.26 26.56 -14.62
CA GLY A 335 -4.17 27.39 -14.12
C GLY A 335 -2.82 26.71 -14.31
N LYS A 336 -1.80 27.47 -14.75
CA LYS A 336 -0.42 26.99 -14.80
C LYS A 336 0.11 26.80 -13.36
N VAL A 337 0.78 25.68 -13.12
CA VAL A 337 1.39 25.30 -11.85
C VAL A 337 2.88 25.07 -12.05
N ASN A 338 3.68 25.66 -11.16
CA ASN A 338 5.12 25.43 -11.11
C ASN A 338 5.44 24.50 -9.93
N ASN A 339 5.79 23.25 -10.23
CA ASN A 339 6.13 22.15 -9.33
C ASN A 339 4.97 21.58 -8.50
N ILE A 340 4.28 22.40 -7.70
CA ILE A 340 3.27 21.93 -6.74
C ILE A 340 2.09 22.90 -6.71
N PHE A 341 0.88 22.35 -6.67
CA PHE A 341 -0.37 23.06 -6.43
C PHE A 341 -0.90 22.76 -5.03
N GLU A 342 -1.34 23.78 -4.30
CA GLU A 342 -2.03 23.60 -3.02
C GLU A 342 -3.54 23.43 -3.23
N LEU A 343 -4.06 22.25 -2.94
CA LEU A 343 -5.48 21.92 -3.01
C LEU A 343 -6.11 21.98 -1.62
N LYS A 344 -7.12 22.82 -1.44
CA LYS A 344 -8.01 22.76 -0.26
C LYS A 344 -9.32 22.10 -0.67
N LEU A 345 -9.69 21.01 0.01
CA LEU A 345 -10.96 20.35 -0.27
C LEU A 345 -12.14 21.15 0.29
N LYS A 346 -13.20 21.27 -0.50
CA LYS A 346 -14.51 21.77 -0.06
C LYS A 346 -15.38 20.59 0.36
N GLU A 347 -16.33 20.82 1.27
CA GLU A 347 -17.34 19.81 1.58
C GLU A 347 -18.12 19.43 0.31
N GLY A 348 -18.37 18.13 0.13
CA GLY A 348 -18.93 17.56 -1.09
C GLY A 348 -17.87 17.13 -2.10
N GLN A 349 -18.27 17.10 -3.37
CA GLN A 349 -17.45 16.60 -4.47
C GLN A 349 -16.39 17.62 -4.89
N ASN A 350 -15.16 17.15 -5.08
CA ASN A 350 -14.03 17.90 -5.59
C ASN A 350 -13.44 17.17 -6.82
N SER A 351 -13.42 17.83 -7.97
CA SER A 351 -12.81 17.33 -9.21
C SER A 351 -11.46 18.01 -9.43
N ILE A 352 -10.40 17.22 -9.63
CA ILE A 352 -9.06 17.68 -9.99
C ILE A 352 -8.71 17.12 -11.37
N LYS A 353 -8.41 18.00 -12.32
CA LYS A 353 -8.04 17.65 -13.70
C LYS A 353 -6.61 18.10 -13.98
N LEU A 354 -5.82 17.23 -14.57
CA LEU A 354 -4.45 17.50 -15.05
C LEU A 354 -4.48 17.77 -16.56
N SER A 355 -3.70 18.75 -17.01
CA SER A 355 -3.42 19.00 -18.43
C SER A 355 -1.94 19.30 -18.66
N GLU A 356 -1.41 18.86 -19.80
CA GLU A 356 -0.06 19.21 -20.27
C GLU A 356 -0.04 20.55 -21.01
N ASN A 357 -1.14 20.94 -21.67
CA ASN A 357 -1.20 22.11 -22.55
C ASN A 357 -2.20 23.19 -22.09
N GLY A 358 -2.84 23.00 -20.93
CA GLY A 358 -3.84 23.91 -20.38
C GLY A 358 -5.20 23.86 -21.09
N LYS A 359 -5.44 22.84 -21.93
CA LYS A 359 -6.68 22.68 -22.71
C LYS A 359 -7.26 21.28 -22.56
N ASP A 360 -6.45 20.26 -22.87
CA ASP A 360 -6.89 18.87 -22.92
C ASP A 360 -6.73 18.21 -21.56
N VAL A 361 -7.77 17.50 -21.10
CA VAL A 361 -7.71 16.71 -19.87
C VAL A 361 -6.91 15.45 -20.11
N VAL A 362 -5.81 15.29 -19.38
CA VAL A 362 -4.93 14.12 -19.47
C VAL A 362 -5.26 13.09 -18.40
N ARG A 363 -5.56 13.55 -17.17
CA ARG A 363 -5.97 12.73 -16.01
C ARG A 363 -7.08 13.45 -15.23
N GLN A 364 -7.92 12.70 -14.54
CA GLN A 364 -8.95 13.24 -13.65
C GLN A 364 -9.11 12.40 -12.38
N VAL A 365 -9.18 13.09 -11.24
CA VAL A 365 -9.51 12.51 -9.94
C VAL A 365 -10.75 13.21 -9.39
N ILE A 366 -11.68 12.44 -8.84
CA ILE A 366 -12.86 12.96 -8.14
C ILE A 366 -12.87 12.41 -6.72
N VAL A 367 -12.87 13.30 -5.73
CA VAL A 367 -12.94 12.96 -4.31
C VAL A 367 -14.12 13.67 -3.65
N ASN A 368 -14.85 12.96 -2.81
CA ASN A 368 -15.92 13.50 -1.99
C ASN A 368 -15.45 13.62 -0.54
N TYR A 369 -15.49 14.84 -0.02
CA TYR A 369 -15.10 15.14 1.35
C TYR A 369 -16.35 15.41 2.20
N LYS A 370 -16.51 14.68 3.30
CA LYS A 370 -17.59 14.85 4.28
C LYS A 370 -16.99 15.19 5.64
N LYS A 371 -17.41 16.30 6.23
CA LYS A 371 -16.84 16.87 7.47
C LYS A 371 -17.32 16.16 8.73
#